data_AF-A0A9F2WGL7-F1
#
_entry.id   AF-A0A9F2WGL7-F1
#
_cell.length_a   1.000
_cell.length_b   1.000
_cell.length_c   1.000
_cell.angle_alpha   90.00
_cell.angle_beta   90.00
_cell.angle_gamma   90.00
#
_symmetry.space_group_name_H-M   'P 1'
#
loop_
_entity.id
_entity.type
_entity.pdbx_description
1 polymer ?
#
loop_
_entity_poly.entity_id
_entity_poly.type
_entity_poly.pdbx_seq_one_letter_code
_entity_poly.pdbx_strand_id
1 'polypeptide(L)'
;MVGTLFQELKAEMENVYKIYCGDYDQALLLLDIYNKEPRLQKEIIDTLTTTVPHTGASDLSFFLVMPVQRITKYPLLLQKILENTSDTDSAYGALQAATKAMIDVNTNINEYKGQKEVADKYKKAGYLTLRERLARINTHSIAKKTARLSRLFMHETGIVTKTEDKEFDKLEEKFHLLASAIIDLKENVACFLDNTEVFFSFQPHEDELDAETTATQPYCSLARKLHSTIFPVYKRRLEHLVYKPLCNLSETLKGPHKLIKKRSDKLLDYEEYEEKRNETGSVTYEEEANMKAYLTINSLLVSELPTFNHVALKWLTCILCSFVTLQRDLAKQVLQEAEGEIAQLPHGHLSATEFWKMVMNTLQQAEDQLYSLQKKFDTVLPNPVVQPLSSAEEKKALLLLNRHGPDKLYQVTSDTSGCKEMDLTLQRGQIVAFLHGMDTKGNTNRWLVDTGGPRGYVSPGKLQRCHYIPNQKPRTPTLPQGDTAGKMHPAYNFYQTPNPPVHFSTPVLQVIAAYAFTARSNQEVSLQAGQSVTVLEPHDKKGSKEWYLVEVNGQRGYVPSSYLMMVSAPQPPGWVSPVYPFPAQ
;
A
#
# COMPACT_ATOMS: atom_id res chain seq x y z
N MET A 1 -31.81 44.57 -32.03
CA MET A 1 -30.47 44.06 -32.39
C MET A 1 -29.54 43.92 -31.19
N VAL A 2 -29.21 44.97 -30.44
CA VAL A 2 -28.23 44.87 -29.32
C VAL A 2 -28.67 43.91 -28.21
N GLY A 3 -29.92 44.00 -27.74
CA GLY A 3 -30.43 43.11 -26.69
C GLY A 3 -30.42 41.62 -27.11
N THR A 4 -30.82 41.34 -28.35
CA THR A 4 -30.81 39.98 -28.92
C THR A 4 -29.38 39.42 -28.99
N LEU A 5 -28.40 40.22 -29.41
CA LEU A 5 -27.01 39.78 -29.52
C LEU A 5 -26.42 39.38 -28.15
N PHE A 6 -26.72 40.14 -27.09
CA PHE A 6 -26.28 39.75 -25.74
C PHE A 6 -26.95 38.46 -25.26
N GLN A 7 -28.19 38.17 -25.66
CA GLN A 7 -28.82 36.88 -25.36
C GLN A 7 -28.13 35.71 -26.06
N GLU A 8 -27.69 35.90 -27.30
CA GLU A 8 -26.98 34.88 -28.07
C GLU A 8 -25.57 34.65 -27.50
N LEU A 9 -24.85 35.71 -27.14
CA LEU A 9 -23.45 35.64 -26.72
C LEU A 9 -23.25 35.36 -25.21
N LYS A 10 -24.27 35.48 -24.36
CA LYS A 10 -24.11 35.40 -22.89
C LYS A 10 -23.36 34.15 -22.42
N ALA A 11 -23.63 32.99 -23.03
CA ALA A 11 -23.01 31.72 -22.63
C ALA A 11 -21.51 31.67 -22.99
N GLU A 12 -21.15 32.17 -24.18
CA GLU A 12 -19.76 32.26 -24.60
C GLU A 12 -19.00 33.28 -23.74
N MET A 13 -19.61 34.46 -23.51
CA MET A 13 -19.04 35.48 -22.64
C MET A 13 -18.80 34.94 -21.24
N GLU A 14 -19.78 34.27 -20.62
CA GLU A 14 -19.61 33.67 -19.30
C GLU A 14 -18.45 32.65 -19.29
N ASN A 15 -18.40 31.74 -20.27
CA ASN A 15 -17.39 30.69 -20.33
C ASN A 15 -15.96 31.24 -20.47
N VAL A 16 -15.76 32.30 -21.26
CA VAL A 16 -14.44 32.92 -21.44
C VAL A 16 -14.07 33.77 -20.24
N TYR A 17 -14.97 34.65 -19.79
CA TYR A 17 -14.66 35.60 -18.73
C TYR A 17 -14.55 34.92 -17.35
N LYS A 18 -15.28 33.84 -17.07
CA LYS A 18 -15.15 33.14 -15.77
C LYS A 18 -13.75 32.59 -15.56
N ILE A 19 -13.15 31.99 -16.58
CA ILE A 19 -11.78 31.46 -16.54
C ILE A 19 -10.80 32.62 -16.36
N TYR A 20 -10.90 33.65 -17.21
CA TYR A 20 -10.02 34.81 -17.15
C TYR A 20 -10.06 35.51 -15.79
N CYS A 21 -11.24 35.85 -15.28
CA CYS A 21 -11.43 36.50 -13.98
C CYS A 21 -10.99 35.60 -12.81
N GLY A 22 -11.15 34.28 -12.95
CA GLY A 22 -10.68 33.32 -11.96
C GLY A 22 -9.16 33.16 -11.93
N ASP A 23 -8.45 33.37 -13.05
CA ASP A 23 -6.98 33.31 -13.14
C ASP A 23 -6.28 34.67 -12.98
N TYR A 24 -7.04 35.76 -12.91
CA TYR A 24 -6.53 37.12 -12.89
C TYR A 24 -5.49 37.36 -11.78
N ASP A 25 -5.74 36.90 -10.56
CA ASP A 25 -4.81 37.06 -9.44
C ASP A 25 -3.51 36.28 -9.64
N GLN A 26 -3.56 35.14 -10.33
CA GLN A 26 -2.37 34.36 -10.70
C GLN A 26 -1.58 35.03 -11.82
N ALA A 27 -2.26 35.66 -12.79
CA ALA A 27 -1.61 36.46 -13.82
C ALA A 27 -0.86 37.67 -13.23
N LEU A 28 -1.44 38.32 -12.21
CA LEU A 28 -0.77 39.41 -11.49
C LEU A 28 0.45 38.93 -10.70
N LEU A 29 0.38 37.76 -10.05
CA LEU A 29 1.54 37.15 -9.38
C LEU A 29 2.66 36.83 -10.37
N LEU A 30 2.32 36.35 -11.56
CA LEU A 30 3.30 36.09 -12.62
C LEU A 30 3.93 37.40 -13.13
N LEU A 31 3.14 38.45 -13.30
CA LEU A 31 3.63 39.77 -13.67
C LEU A 31 4.60 40.33 -12.62
N ASP A 32 4.33 40.15 -11.32
CA ASP A 32 5.24 40.55 -10.25
C ASP A 32 6.57 39.79 -10.30
N ILE A 33 6.55 38.51 -10.68
CA ILE A 33 7.76 37.72 -10.91
C ILE A 33 8.54 38.29 -12.10
N TYR A 34 7.87 38.59 -13.22
CA TYR A 34 8.52 39.14 -14.41
C TYR A 34 9.09 40.54 -14.19
N ASN A 35 8.41 41.37 -13.41
CA ASN A 35 8.90 42.70 -13.04
C ASN A 35 10.19 42.66 -12.22
N LYS A 36 10.51 41.53 -11.56
CA LYS A 36 11.77 41.33 -10.83
C LYS A 36 12.92 40.92 -11.75
N GLU A 37 12.64 40.55 -13.01
CA GLU A 37 13.66 40.16 -13.99
C GLU A 37 13.93 41.32 -14.97
N PRO A 38 15.08 42.00 -14.88
CA PRO A 38 15.32 43.24 -15.64
C PRO A 38 15.28 43.08 -17.16
N ARG A 39 15.64 41.89 -17.67
CA ARG A 39 15.63 41.59 -19.12
C ARG A 39 14.19 41.52 -19.64
N LEU A 40 13.35 40.75 -18.97
CA LEU A 40 11.92 40.63 -19.31
C LEU A 40 11.20 41.96 -19.14
N GLN A 41 11.48 42.69 -18.06
CA GLN A 41 10.89 44.01 -17.83
C GLN A 41 11.20 44.98 -18.99
N LYS A 42 12.46 45.02 -19.44
CA LYS A 42 12.87 45.84 -20.58
C LYS A 42 12.13 45.43 -21.86
N GLU A 43 12.09 44.13 -22.17
CA GLU A 43 11.41 43.61 -23.36
C GLU A 43 9.91 43.91 -23.35
N ILE A 44 9.25 43.80 -22.19
CA ILE A 44 7.84 44.15 -22.00
C ILE A 44 7.63 45.65 -22.29
N ILE A 45 8.44 46.53 -21.71
CA ILE A 45 8.31 47.99 -21.92
C ILE A 45 8.58 48.36 -23.38
N ASP A 46 9.63 47.82 -24.00
CA ASP A 46 9.97 48.08 -25.40
C ASP A 46 8.82 47.64 -26.32
N THR A 47 8.22 46.47 -26.04
CA THR A 47 7.06 45.95 -26.78
C THR A 47 5.83 46.83 -26.60
N LEU A 48 5.54 47.30 -25.37
CA LEU A 48 4.41 48.18 -25.09
C LEU A 48 4.54 49.52 -25.79
N THR A 49 5.74 50.10 -25.74
CA THR A 49 6.05 51.38 -26.38
C THR A 49 5.90 51.28 -27.91
N THR A 50 6.25 50.13 -28.49
CA THR A 50 6.13 49.88 -29.93
C THR A 50 4.69 49.60 -30.37
N THR A 51 3.97 48.75 -29.62
CA THR A 51 2.67 48.20 -30.06
C THR A 51 1.49 49.11 -29.70
N VAL A 52 1.57 49.79 -28.56
CA VAL A 52 0.47 50.60 -28.00
C VAL A 52 0.97 51.94 -27.46
N PRO A 53 1.65 52.77 -28.28
CA PRO A 53 2.26 54.03 -27.82
C PRO A 53 1.26 55.06 -27.29
N HIS A 54 -0.01 54.96 -27.71
CA HIS A 54 -1.07 55.91 -27.41
C HIS A 54 -1.78 55.65 -26.07
N THR A 55 -1.56 54.51 -25.42
CA THR A 55 -2.23 54.17 -24.15
C THR A 55 -1.49 54.69 -22.92
N GLY A 56 -0.21 55.05 -23.05
CA GLY A 56 0.62 55.49 -21.92
C GLY A 56 0.84 54.42 -20.84
N ALA A 57 0.59 53.14 -21.16
CA ALA A 57 0.67 52.05 -20.19
C ALA A 57 2.13 51.76 -19.83
N SER A 58 2.46 51.83 -18.53
CA SER A 58 3.81 51.54 -18.02
C SER A 58 4.07 50.05 -17.79
N ASP A 59 3.02 49.23 -17.71
CA ASP A 59 3.11 47.79 -17.53
C ASP A 59 1.92 47.05 -18.17
N LEU A 60 1.93 45.73 -18.08
CA LEU A 60 0.85 44.88 -18.58
C LEU A 60 -0.39 44.87 -17.67
N SER A 61 -0.31 45.35 -16.42
CA SER A 61 -1.41 45.29 -15.46
C SER A 61 -2.63 46.07 -15.96
N PHE A 62 -2.38 47.19 -16.65
CA PHE A 62 -3.41 48.00 -17.29
C PHE A 62 -4.26 47.20 -18.30
N PHE A 63 -3.63 46.37 -19.13
CA PHE A 63 -4.34 45.56 -20.10
C PHE A 63 -5.00 44.34 -19.46
N LEU A 64 -4.35 43.76 -18.45
CA LEU A 64 -4.87 42.59 -17.76
C LEU A 64 -6.18 42.89 -17.01
N VAL A 65 -6.36 44.11 -16.49
CA VAL A 65 -7.58 44.48 -15.77
C VAL A 65 -8.75 44.84 -16.70
N MET A 66 -8.49 45.17 -17.97
CA MET A 66 -9.53 45.62 -18.90
C MET A 66 -10.67 44.62 -19.08
N PRO A 67 -10.44 43.31 -19.28
CA PRO A 67 -11.53 42.34 -19.38
C PRO A 67 -12.38 42.27 -18.09
N VAL A 68 -11.73 42.28 -16.92
CA VAL A 68 -12.42 42.27 -15.61
C VAL A 68 -13.34 43.48 -15.47
N GLN A 69 -12.89 44.65 -15.90
CA GLN A 69 -13.71 45.86 -15.90
C GLN A 69 -14.77 45.87 -17.00
N ARG A 70 -14.51 45.23 -18.14
CA ARG A 70 -15.42 45.28 -19.29
C ARG A 70 -16.68 44.47 -19.03
N ILE A 71 -16.55 43.27 -18.47
CA ILE A 71 -17.70 42.40 -18.21
C ILE A 71 -18.66 42.99 -17.18
N THR A 72 -18.13 43.72 -16.18
CA THR A 72 -18.91 44.43 -15.16
C THR A 72 -19.63 45.68 -15.68
N LYS A 73 -19.16 46.26 -16.80
CA LYS A 73 -19.79 47.44 -17.42
C LYS A 73 -21.00 47.11 -18.29
N TYR A 74 -21.09 45.92 -18.89
CA TYR A 74 -22.20 45.57 -19.77
C TYR A 74 -23.60 45.69 -19.13
N PRO A 75 -23.88 45.17 -17.92
CA PRO A 75 -25.20 45.36 -17.33
C PRO A 75 -25.53 46.83 -17.05
N LEU A 76 -24.54 47.64 -16.65
CA LEU A 76 -24.73 49.08 -16.40
C LEU A 76 -25.10 49.83 -17.69
N LEU A 77 -24.42 49.51 -18.80
CA LEU A 77 -24.70 50.12 -20.10
C LEU A 77 -26.06 49.71 -20.64
N LEU A 78 -26.41 48.42 -20.55
CA LEU A 78 -27.71 47.90 -21.00
C LEU A 78 -28.85 48.46 -20.15
N GLN A 79 -28.66 48.57 -18.83
CA GLN A 79 -29.61 49.22 -17.94
C GLN A 79 -29.80 50.69 -18.34
N LYS A 80 -28.73 51.41 -18.67
CA LYS A 80 -28.87 52.81 -19.07
C LYS A 80 -29.62 52.99 -20.39
N ILE A 81 -29.42 52.08 -21.34
CA ILE A 81 -30.19 52.06 -22.60
C ILE A 81 -31.66 51.75 -22.31
N LEU A 82 -31.94 50.76 -21.46
CA LEU A 82 -33.29 50.37 -21.07
C LEU A 82 -34.05 51.51 -20.39
N GLU A 83 -33.42 52.24 -19.48
CA GLU A 83 -34.00 53.43 -18.81
C GLU A 83 -34.42 54.54 -19.79
N ASN A 84 -33.79 54.60 -20.97
CA ASN A 84 -34.07 55.61 -22.00
C ASN A 84 -34.91 55.04 -23.16
N THR A 85 -35.43 53.81 -23.05
CA THR A 85 -36.28 53.18 -24.06
C THR A 85 -37.70 53.09 -23.52
N SER A 86 -38.71 53.50 -24.30
CA SER A 86 -40.12 53.36 -23.89
C SER A 86 -40.51 51.89 -23.79
N ASP A 87 -41.36 51.59 -22.81
CA ASP A 87 -42.03 50.30 -22.60
C ASP A 87 -42.88 49.82 -23.80
N THR A 88 -43.32 50.74 -24.66
CA THR A 88 -44.05 50.42 -25.90
C THR A 88 -43.14 50.09 -27.08
N ASP A 89 -41.82 50.27 -26.95
CA ASP A 89 -40.86 49.97 -28.01
C ASP A 89 -40.65 48.45 -28.17
N SER A 90 -40.63 47.99 -29.42
CA SER A 90 -40.33 46.60 -29.79
C SER A 90 -39.01 46.05 -29.21
N ALA A 91 -38.03 46.91 -28.94
CA ALA A 91 -36.73 46.55 -28.38
C ALA A 91 -36.73 46.42 -26.85
N TYR A 92 -37.73 46.95 -26.15
CA TYR A 92 -37.76 47.04 -24.69
C TYR A 92 -37.62 45.67 -24.03
N GLY A 93 -38.44 44.69 -24.45
CA GLY A 93 -38.41 43.33 -23.91
C GLY A 93 -37.05 42.64 -24.12
N ALA A 94 -36.45 42.81 -25.29
CA ALA A 94 -35.13 42.25 -25.61
C ALA A 94 -34.02 42.90 -24.77
N LEU A 95 -34.09 44.22 -24.53
CA LEU A 95 -33.15 44.95 -23.67
C LEU A 95 -33.30 44.55 -22.20
N GLN A 96 -34.53 44.42 -21.70
CA GLN A 96 -34.79 43.97 -20.33
C GLN A 96 -34.22 42.58 -20.09
N ALA A 97 -34.46 41.65 -21.01
CA ALA A 97 -33.90 40.31 -20.94
C ALA A 97 -32.37 40.36 -20.95
N ALA A 98 -31.76 41.13 -21.86
CA ALA A 98 -30.31 41.26 -21.98
C ALA A 98 -29.64 41.83 -20.71
N THR A 99 -30.23 42.88 -20.13
CA THR A 99 -29.77 43.46 -18.86
C THR A 99 -29.76 42.41 -17.76
N LYS A 100 -30.87 41.66 -17.62
CA LYS A 100 -30.96 40.57 -16.65
C LYS A 100 -29.89 39.49 -16.91
N ALA A 101 -29.76 39.04 -18.16
CA ALA A 101 -28.76 38.03 -18.51
C ALA A 101 -27.33 38.46 -18.17
N MET A 102 -26.95 39.73 -18.39
CA MET A 102 -25.61 40.20 -18.06
C MET A 102 -25.38 40.45 -16.56
N ILE A 103 -26.45 40.69 -15.78
CA ILE A 103 -26.38 40.67 -14.31
C ILE A 103 -26.13 39.23 -13.83
N ASP A 104 -26.86 38.27 -14.40
CA ASP A 104 -26.72 36.85 -14.07
C ASP A 104 -25.29 36.36 -14.42
N VAL A 105 -24.78 36.68 -15.61
CA VAL A 105 -23.40 36.36 -16.04
C VAL A 105 -22.35 36.91 -15.06
N ASN A 106 -22.47 38.18 -14.63
CA ASN A 106 -21.52 38.73 -13.66
C ASN A 106 -21.61 38.06 -12.29
N THR A 107 -22.82 37.71 -11.86
CA THR A 107 -23.05 36.96 -10.62
C THR A 107 -22.37 35.59 -10.71
N ASN A 108 -22.60 34.85 -11.79
CA ASN A 108 -22.00 33.54 -12.05
C ASN A 108 -20.47 33.60 -12.10
N ILE A 109 -19.89 34.60 -12.78
CA ILE A 109 -18.43 34.79 -12.84
C ILE A 109 -17.85 35.07 -11.45
N ASN A 110 -18.53 35.90 -10.65
CA ASN A 110 -18.09 36.23 -9.30
C ASN A 110 -18.20 35.02 -8.36
N GLU A 111 -19.27 34.23 -8.48
CA GLU A 111 -19.43 32.96 -7.76
C GLU A 111 -18.32 31.97 -8.14
N TYR A 112 -18.06 31.78 -9.44
CA TYR A 112 -16.97 30.94 -9.94
C TYR A 112 -15.61 31.38 -9.38
N LYS A 113 -15.32 32.70 -9.39
CA LYS A 113 -14.09 33.24 -8.81
C LYS A 113 -13.98 32.87 -7.33
N GLY A 114 -15.04 33.08 -6.55
CA GLY A 114 -15.06 32.74 -5.13
C GLY A 114 -14.90 31.24 -4.87
N GLN A 115 -15.55 30.39 -5.66
CA GLN A 115 -15.39 28.94 -5.62
C GLN A 115 -13.95 28.50 -5.91
N LYS A 116 -13.32 29.10 -6.92
CA LYS A 116 -11.92 28.82 -7.29
C LYS A 116 -10.93 29.25 -6.21
N GLU A 117 -11.10 30.43 -5.63
CA GLU A 117 -10.29 30.90 -4.49
C GLU A 117 -10.37 29.94 -3.29
N VAL A 118 -11.58 29.45 -3.00
CA VAL A 118 -11.80 28.43 -1.98
C VAL A 118 -11.09 27.13 -2.34
N ALA A 119 -11.21 26.65 -3.57
CA ALA A 119 -10.54 25.43 -4.04
C ALA A 119 -9.01 25.55 -3.89
N ASP A 120 -8.42 26.65 -4.32
CA ASP A 120 -6.97 26.89 -4.28
C ASP A 120 -6.42 26.96 -2.85
N LYS A 121 -7.19 27.58 -1.93
CA LYS A 121 -6.84 27.64 -0.50
C LYS A 121 -6.63 26.25 0.12
N TYR A 122 -7.41 25.26 -0.31
CA TYR A 122 -7.34 23.89 0.22
C TYR A 122 -6.47 22.95 -0.62
N LYS A 123 -6.18 23.30 -1.87
CA LYS A 123 -5.25 22.59 -2.76
C LYS A 123 -3.79 22.79 -2.34
N LYS A 124 -3.41 24.02 -1.96
CA LYS A 124 -2.03 24.42 -1.60
C LYS A 124 -1.63 24.19 -0.14
N ALA A 125 -2.26 23.26 0.58
CA ALA A 125 -1.77 22.87 1.92
C ALA A 125 -0.44 22.12 1.77
N GLY A 126 0.64 22.88 1.72
CA GLY A 126 2.02 22.41 1.61
C GLY A 126 2.39 21.44 2.71
N TYR A 127 3.44 20.66 2.44
CA TYR A 127 4.09 19.76 3.38
C TYR A 127 4.63 20.55 4.57
N LEU A 128 3.79 20.79 5.56
CA LEU A 128 4.19 21.36 6.84
C LEU A 128 4.86 20.24 7.64
N THR A 129 6.06 20.52 8.14
CA THR A 129 6.74 19.64 9.08
C THR A 129 5.93 19.51 10.37
N LEU A 130 6.08 18.39 11.10
CA LEU A 130 5.37 18.16 12.36
C LEU A 130 5.54 19.32 13.36
N ARG A 131 6.74 19.93 13.38
CA ARG A 131 7.07 21.09 14.22
C ARG A 131 6.27 22.34 13.83
N GLU A 132 6.11 22.62 12.54
CA GLU A 132 5.29 23.74 12.05
C GLU A 132 3.79 23.49 12.25
N ARG A 133 3.36 22.23 12.19
CA ARG A 133 1.97 21.85 12.54
C ARG A 133 1.70 22.08 14.02
N LEU A 134 2.64 21.74 14.90
CA LEU A 134 2.58 21.98 16.36
C LEU A 134 2.61 23.48 16.69
N ALA A 135 3.45 24.27 16.03
CA ALA A 135 3.52 25.72 16.22
C ALA A 135 2.25 26.46 15.77
N ARG A 136 1.46 25.86 14.86
CA ARG A 136 0.18 26.41 14.38
C ARG A 136 -1.04 25.96 15.19
N ILE A 137 -0.86 25.18 16.24
CA ILE A 137 -1.95 24.76 17.13
C ILE A 137 -2.42 26.00 17.91
N ASN A 138 -3.49 26.62 17.42
CA ASN A 138 -4.16 27.73 18.08
C ASN A 138 -5.31 27.20 18.95
N THR A 139 -5.39 27.64 20.22
CA THR A 139 -6.49 27.35 21.15
C THR A 139 -7.87 27.53 20.52
N HIS A 140 -8.05 28.54 19.67
CA HIS A 140 -9.30 28.78 18.94
C HIS A 140 -9.60 27.70 17.89
N SER A 141 -8.57 27.17 17.21
CA SER A 141 -8.73 26.06 16.26
C SER A 141 -9.03 24.74 16.97
N ILE A 142 -8.48 24.54 18.16
CA ILE A 142 -8.77 23.37 18.98
C ILE A 142 -10.22 23.45 19.47
N ALA A 143 -10.63 24.58 20.04
CA ALA A 143 -11.99 24.81 20.51
C ALA A 143 -13.04 24.57 19.40
N LYS A 144 -12.79 25.04 18.17
CA LYS A 144 -13.67 24.76 17.02
C LYS A 144 -13.72 23.27 16.67
N LYS A 145 -12.60 22.54 16.71
CA LYS A 145 -12.60 21.08 16.49
C LYS A 145 -13.38 20.33 17.56
N THR A 146 -13.22 20.74 18.82
CA THR A 146 -13.95 20.18 19.95
C THR A 146 -15.45 20.44 19.85
N ALA A 147 -15.84 21.65 19.46
CA ALA A 147 -17.24 22.00 19.21
C ALA A 147 -17.86 21.10 18.13
N ARG A 148 -17.18 20.94 16.99
CA ARG A 148 -17.60 20.04 15.91
C ARG A 148 -17.72 18.59 16.37
N LEU A 149 -16.74 18.10 17.12
CA LEU A 149 -16.74 16.74 17.66
C LEU A 149 -17.91 16.51 18.63
N SER A 150 -18.20 17.48 19.50
CA SER A 150 -19.36 17.43 20.42
C SER A 150 -20.67 17.40 19.64
N ARG A 151 -20.80 18.23 18.60
CA ARG A 151 -21.98 18.24 17.71
C ARG A 151 -22.15 16.93 16.93
N LEU A 152 -21.06 16.36 16.41
CA LEU A 152 -21.07 15.05 15.76
C LEU A 152 -21.60 13.98 16.72
N PHE A 153 -21.11 13.98 17.96
CA PHE A 153 -21.58 13.06 18.99
C PHE A 153 -23.08 13.24 19.30
N MET A 154 -23.58 14.48 19.34
CA MET A 154 -25.02 14.76 19.52
C MET A 154 -25.87 14.19 18.37
N HIS A 155 -25.38 14.26 17.13
CA HIS A 155 -26.02 13.62 15.97
C HIS A 155 -26.06 12.09 16.11
N GLU A 156 -24.94 11.49 16.52
CA GLU A 156 -24.84 10.02 16.65
C GLU A 156 -25.67 9.45 17.80
N THR A 157 -25.88 10.24 18.86
CA THR A 157 -26.70 9.88 20.02
C THR A 157 -28.18 10.20 19.81
N GLY A 158 -28.55 10.83 18.69
CA GLY A 158 -29.92 11.24 18.37
C GLY A 158 -30.44 12.40 19.23
N ILE A 159 -29.54 13.09 19.95
CA ILE A 159 -29.87 14.27 20.75
C ILE A 159 -30.19 15.47 19.85
N VAL A 160 -29.49 15.58 18.71
CA VAL A 160 -29.72 16.58 17.66
C VAL A 160 -29.95 15.84 16.35
N THR A 161 -30.90 16.31 15.54
CA THR A 161 -31.21 15.72 14.24
C THR A 161 -30.19 16.15 13.19
N LYS A 162 -29.62 15.18 12.46
CA LYS A 162 -28.67 15.42 11.39
C LYS A 162 -29.37 16.01 10.16
N THR A 163 -28.81 17.09 9.60
CA THR A 163 -29.24 17.60 8.30
C THR A 163 -28.91 16.58 7.21
N GLU A 164 -29.93 16.00 6.58
CA GLU A 164 -29.75 15.06 5.46
C GLU A 164 -29.69 15.82 4.13
N ASP A 165 -28.53 15.79 3.47
CA ASP A 165 -28.35 16.25 2.10
C ASP A 165 -28.24 15.03 1.18
N LYS A 166 -29.38 14.38 0.91
CA LYS A 166 -29.43 13.11 0.18
C LYS A 166 -28.81 13.17 -1.21
N GLU A 167 -28.80 14.35 -1.83
CA GLU A 167 -28.20 14.53 -3.16
C GLU A 167 -26.68 14.61 -3.05
N PHE A 168 -26.15 15.36 -2.08
CA PHE A 168 -24.71 15.36 -1.83
C PHE A 168 -24.19 14.01 -1.32
N ASP A 169 -24.94 13.34 -0.44
CA ASP A 169 -24.54 12.06 0.14
C ASP A 169 -24.31 11.00 -0.95
N LYS A 170 -25.16 10.95 -1.98
CA LYS A 170 -24.96 10.07 -3.16
C LYS A 170 -23.71 10.46 -3.96
N LEU A 171 -23.43 11.76 -4.11
CA LEU A 171 -22.25 12.24 -4.82
C LEU A 171 -20.96 11.91 -4.08
N GLU A 172 -20.97 12.06 -2.76
CA GLU A 172 -19.88 11.70 -1.85
C GLU A 172 -19.63 10.19 -1.86
N GLU A 173 -20.69 9.37 -1.75
CA GLU A 173 -20.59 7.91 -1.84
C GLU A 173 -19.93 7.48 -3.17
N LYS A 174 -20.40 8.04 -4.29
CA LYS A 174 -19.83 7.75 -5.61
C LYS A 174 -18.35 8.14 -5.70
N PHE A 175 -17.96 9.27 -5.11
CA PHE A 175 -16.56 9.69 -5.05
C PHE A 175 -15.73 8.69 -4.24
N HIS A 176 -16.19 8.27 -3.07
CA HIS A 176 -15.45 7.34 -2.22
C HIS A 176 -15.30 5.95 -2.87
N LEU A 177 -16.35 5.44 -3.51
CA LEU A 177 -16.27 4.19 -4.28
C LEU A 177 -15.23 4.28 -5.40
N LEU A 178 -15.24 5.37 -6.16
CA LEU A 178 -14.28 5.59 -7.23
C LEU A 178 -12.85 5.75 -6.70
N ALA A 179 -12.68 6.49 -5.60
CA ALA A 179 -11.40 6.70 -4.96
C ALA A 179 -10.81 5.39 -4.43
N SER A 180 -11.62 4.55 -3.77
CA SER A 180 -11.19 3.22 -3.34
C SER A 180 -10.75 2.38 -4.53
N ALA A 181 -11.57 2.29 -5.58
CA ALA A 181 -11.24 1.50 -6.76
C ALA A 181 -9.92 1.94 -7.43
N ILE A 182 -9.63 3.24 -7.49
CA ILE A 182 -8.37 3.78 -8.03
C ILE A 182 -7.19 3.39 -7.15
N ILE A 183 -7.31 3.55 -5.83
CA ILE A 183 -6.25 3.22 -4.87
C ILE A 183 -5.98 1.72 -4.89
N ASP A 184 -7.02 0.91 -4.77
CA ASP A 184 -6.92 -0.56 -4.77
C ASP A 184 -6.29 -1.06 -6.07
N LEU A 185 -6.73 -0.55 -7.23
CA LEU A 185 -6.14 -0.93 -8.51
C LEU A 185 -4.68 -0.51 -8.62
N LYS A 186 -4.30 0.68 -8.14
CA LYS A 186 -2.91 1.14 -8.12
C LYS A 186 -2.03 0.20 -7.31
N GLU A 187 -2.45 -0.16 -6.10
CA GLU A 187 -1.69 -1.07 -5.23
C GLU A 187 -1.63 -2.49 -5.82
N ASN A 188 -2.72 -2.97 -6.44
CA ASN A 188 -2.75 -4.24 -7.15
C ASN A 188 -1.79 -4.26 -8.34
N VAL A 189 -1.72 -3.18 -9.13
CA VAL A 189 -0.78 -3.08 -10.27
C VAL A 189 0.66 -2.95 -9.79
N ALA A 190 0.92 -2.27 -8.67
CA ALA A 190 2.25 -2.24 -8.06
C ALA A 190 2.71 -3.65 -7.68
N CYS A 191 1.88 -4.38 -6.92
CA CYS A 191 2.15 -5.76 -6.53
C CYS A 191 2.33 -6.67 -7.76
N PHE A 192 1.51 -6.48 -8.79
CA PHE A 192 1.65 -7.23 -10.04
C PHE A 192 2.98 -6.94 -10.76
N LEU A 193 3.46 -5.70 -10.77
CA LEU A 193 4.78 -5.35 -11.31
C LEU A 193 5.91 -5.99 -10.51
N ASP A 194 5.84 -5.96 -9.19
CA ASP A 194 6.84 -6.60 -8.32
C ASP A 194 6.88 -8.12 -8.55
N ASN A 195 5.71 -8.76 -8.60
CA ASN A 195 5.60 -10.20 -8.90
C ASN A 195 6.12 -10.53 -10.31
N THR A 196 5.87 -9.66 -11.29
CA THR A 196 6.36 -9.80 -12.66
C THR A 196 7.89 -9.73 -12.70
N GLU A 197 8.49 -8.83 -11.92
CA GLU A 197 9.95 -8.71 -11.78
C GLU A 197 10.57 -9.94 -11.13
N VAL A 198 9.97 -10.45 -10.05
CA VAL A 198 10.39 -11.72 -9.44
C VAL A 198 10.30 -12.87 -10.45
N PHE A 199 9.21 -12.98 -11.19
CA PHE A 199 9.07 -14.00 -12.23
C PHE A 199 10.15 -13.88 -13.32
N PHE A 200 10.46 -12.67 -13.79
CA PHE A 200 11.50 -12.45 -14.80
C PHE A 200 12.93 -12.66 -14.31
N SER A 201 13.15 -12.66 -12.99
CA SER A 201 14.46 -12.99 -12.41
C SER A 201 14.78 -14.48 -12.50
N PHE A 202 13.78 -15.35 -12.69
CA PHE A 202 13.98 -16.78 -12.79
C PHE A 202 14.42 -17.19 -14.19
N GLN A 203 15.69 -17.54 -14.35
CA GLN A 203 16.32 -17.83 -15.65
C GLN A 203 16.90 -19.24 -15.71
N PRO A 204 16.07 -20.29 -15.65
CA PRO A 204 16.53 -21.69 -15.62
C PRO A 204 17.22 -22.15 -16.90
N HIS A 205 17.16 -21.34 -17.97
CA HIS A 205 17.80 -21.60 -19.24
C HIS A 205 19.27 -21.15 -19.28
N GLU A 206 19.74 -20.44 -18.25
CA GLU A 206 21.15 -20.11 -18.06
C GLU A 206 21.92 -21.21 -17.32
N ASP A 207 21.21 -22.12 -16.63
CA ASP A 207 21.82 -23.27 -15.97
C ASP A 207 22.24 -24.32 -17.01
N GLU A 208 23.52 -24.72 -16.99
CA GLU A 208 24.02 -25.82 -17.82
C GLU A 208 23.44 -27.14 -17.33
N LEU A 209 22.40 -27.61 -18.00
CA LEU A 209 21.97 -29.00 -17.92
C LEU A 209 22.90 -29.80 -18.84
N ASP A 210 23.66 -30.76 -18.29
CA ASP A 210 24.50 -31.75 -18.99
C ASP A 210 23.67 -32.73 -19.87
N ALA A 211 22.70 -32.21 -20.63
CA ALA A 211 21.84 -32.94 -21.55
C ALA A 211 22.31 -32.74 -23.00
N GLU A 212 22.19 -33.77 -23.83
CA GLU A 212 22.56 -33.73 -25.25
C GLU A 212 21.98 -32.48 -25.95
N THR A 213 22.88 -31.63 -26.44
CA THR A 213 22.73 -30.20 -26.67
C THR A 213 21.73 -29.77 -27.76
N THR A 214 21.24 -30.70 -28.59
CA THR A 214 20.42 -30.36 -29.76
C THR A 214 18.92 -30.23 -29.47
N ALA A 215 18.38 -30.91 -28.46
CA ALA A 215 16.93 -30.90 -28.21
C ALA A 215 16.45 -29.75 -27.30
N THR A 216 17.34 -29.22 -26.46
CA THR A 216 17.05 -28.12 -25.51
C THR A 216 17.29 -26.74 -26.12
N GLN A 217 18.00 -26.66 -27.24
CA GLN A 217 18.40 -25.40 -27.87
C GLN A 217 17.21 -24.50 -28.29
N PRO A 218 16.10 -25.00 -28.87
CA PRO A 218 14.94 -24.16 -29.20
C PRO A 218 14.25 -23.58 -27.96
N TYR A 219 14.18 -24.36 -26.87
CA TYR A 219 13.65 -23.89 -25.59
C TYR A 219 14.53 -22.78 -25.00
N CYS A 220 15.85 -22.96 -24.97
CA CYS A 220 16.78 -21.94 -24.47
C CYS A 220 16.79 -20.69 -25.36
N SER A 221 16.59 -20.85 -26.68
CA SER A 221 16.42 -19.72 -27.63
C SER A 221 15.19 -18.90 -27.31
N LEU A 222 14.02 -19.56 -27.20
CA LEU A 222 12.76 -18.91 -26.82
C LEU A 222 12.91 -18.18 -25.48
N ALA A 223 13.41 -18.87 -24.45
CA ALA A 223 13.56 -18.32 -23.12
C ALA A 223 14.47 -17.07 -23.10
N ARG A 224 15.60 -17.10 -23.82
CA ARG A 224 16.48 -15.92 -23.98
C ARG A 224 15.76 -14.76 -24.68
N LYS A 225 14.99 -15.04 -25.74
CA LYS A 225 14.27 -14.00 -26.48
C LYS A 225 13.18 -13.34 -25.64
N LEU A 226 12.45 -14.14 -24.86
CA LEU A 226 11.46 -13.65 -23.91
C LEU A 226 12.10 -12.71 -22.87
N HIS A 227 13.20 -13.13 -22.23
CA HIS A 227 13.86 -12.37 -21.16
C HIS A 227 14.61 -11.13 -21.65
N SER A 228 15.26 -11.20 -22.81
CA SER A 228 16.06 -10.08 -23.35
C SER A 228 15.22 -9.00 -24.01
N THR A 229 14.06 -9.35 -24.58
CA THR A 229 13.31 -8.45 -25.47
C THR A 229 11.86 -8.26 -25.04
N ILE A 230 11.07 -9.34 -24.97
CA ILE A 230 9.60 -9.22 -24.81
C ILE A 230 9.22 -8.77 -23.41
N PHE A 231 9.75 -9.43 -22.38
CA PHE A 231 9.44 -9.14 -20.98
C PHE A 231 9.86 -7.72 -20.54
N PRO A 232 11.07 -7.22 -20.86
CA PRO A 232 11.44 -5.84 -20.54
C PRO A 232 10.56 -4.79 -21.22
N VAL A 233 10.19 -5.01 -22.49
CA VAL A 233 9.32 -4.10 -23.24
C VAL A 233 7.92 -4.09 -22.63
N TYR A 234 7.38 -5.27 -22.29
CA TYR A 234 6.09 -5.39 -21.61
C TYR A 234 6.09 -4.68 -20.24
N LYS A 235 7.09 -4.94 -19.38
CA LYS A 235 7.23 -4.29 -18.06
C LYS A 235 7.25 -2.77 -18.20
N ARG A 236 8.10 -2.24 -19.09
CA ARG A 236 8.20 -0.80 -19.36
C ARG A 236 6.87 -0.21 -19.82
N ARG A 237 6.17 -0.87 -20.75
CA ARG A 237 4.85 -0.41 -21.22
C ARG A 237 3.81 -0.42 -20.10
N LEU A 238 3.80 -1.45 -19.26
CA LEU A 238 2.89 -1.56 -18.13
C LEU A 238 3.12 -0.44 -17.10
N GLU A 239 4.37 -0.16 -16.76
CA GLU A 239 4.74 0.95 -15.87
C GLU A 239 4.28 2.30 -16.43
N HIS A 240 4.54 2.57 -17.70
CA HIS A 240 4.32 3.89 -18.30
C HIS A 240 2.87 4.14 -18.72
N LEU A 241 2.15 3.11 -19.17
CA LEU A 241 0.79 3.24 -19.72
C LEU A 241 -0.31 2.87 -18.72
N VAL A 242 0.02 2.20 -17.62
CA VAL A 242 -0.96 1.78 -16.61
C VAL A 242 -0.60 2.34 -15.24
N TYR A 243 0.57 1.95 -14.68
CA TYR A 243 0.91 2.30 -13.30
C TYR A 243 1.11 3.80 -13.09
N LYS A 244 1.91 4.47 -13.92
CA LYS A 244 2.15 5.92 -13.81
C LYS A 244 0.87 6.75 -14.00
N PRO A 245 -0.01 6.45 -14.98
CA PRO A 245 -1.34 7.06 -15.04
C PRO A 245 -2.20 6.83 -13.79
N LEU A 246 -2.17 5.64 -13.17
CA LEU A 246 -2.89 5.39 -11.91
C LEU A 246 -2.34 6.24 -10.76
N CYS A 247 -1.01 6.37 -10.64
CA CYS A 247 -0.40 7.28 -9.67
C CYS A 247 -0.86 8.72 -9.87
N ASN A 248 -0.84 9.21 -11.11
CA ASN A 248 -1.31 10.56 -11.42
C ASN A 248 -2.79 10.75 -11.07
N LEU A 249 -3.64 9.80 -11.46
CA LEU A 249 -5.07 9.84 -11.14
C LEU A 249 -5.30 9.82 -9.62
N SER A 250 -4.59 8.98 -8.88
CA SER A 250 -4.64 8.92 -7.42
C SER A 250 -4.27 10.26 -6.76
N GLU A 251 -3.24 10.95 -7.27
CA GLU A 251 -2.86 12.28 -6.78
C GLU A 251 -3.97 13.32 -6.97
N THR A 252 -4.74 13.25 -8.06
CA THR A 252 -5.85 14.19 -8.30
C THR A 252 -6.98 14.07 -7.27
N LEU A 253 -7.14 12.92 -6.62
CA LEU A 253 -8.18 12.67 -5.61
C LEU A 253 -7.94 13.48 -4.31
N LYS A 254 -6.69 13.85 -4.01
CA LYS A 254 -6.32 14.50 -2.74
C LYS A 254 -7.05 15.83 -2.53
N GLY A 255 -7.25 16.61 -3.59
CA GLY A 255 -7.95 17.90 -3.53
C GLY A 255 -9.43 17.75 -3.17
N PRO A 256 -10.22 17.04 -3.99
CA PRO A 256 -11.63 16.75 -3.70
C PRO A 256 -11.84 16.09 -2.34
N HIS A 257 -11.02 15.10 -1.96
CA HIS A 257 -11.13 14.44 -0.65
C HIS A 257 -10.96 15.42 0.53
N LYS A 258 -9.98 16.34 0.44
CA LYS A 258 -9.80 17.40 1.45
C LYS A 258 -11.00 18.35 1.50
N LEU A 259 -11.56 18.72 0.34
CA LEU A 259 -12.71 19.62 0.26
C LEU A 259 -13.99 18.98 0.81
N ILE A 260 -14.25 17.70 0.50
CA ILE A 260 -15.38 16.94 1.04
C ILE A 260 -15.28 16.88 2.56
N LYS A 261 -14.12 16.48 3.11
CA LYS A 261 -13.90 16.51 4.56
C LYS A 261 -14.11 17.91 5.15
N LYS A 262 -13.63 18.94 4.46
CA LYS A 262 -13.77 20.33 4.90
C LYS A 262 -15.22 20.80 4.90
N ARG A 263 -16.02 20.36 3.91
CA ARG A 263 -17.46 20.60 3.85
C ARG A 263 -18.14 20.00 5.07
N SER A 264 -17.87 18.73 5.39
CA SER A 264 -18.46 18.05 6.53
C SER A 264 -18.10 18.73 7.86
N ASP A 265 -16.84 19.15 8.03
CA ASP A 265 -16.42 19.93 9.19
C ASP A 265 -17.18 21.28 9.29
N LYS A 266 -17.44 21.92 8.15
CA LYS A 266 -18.06 23.25 8.05
C LYS A 266 -19.57 23.21 8.14
N LEU A 267 -20.20 22.09 7.79
CA LEU A 267 -21.63 21.86 8.00
C LEU A 267 -21.95 21.92 9.50
N LEU A 268 -21.13 21.30 10.33
CA LEU A 268 -21.30 21.34 11.79
C LEU A 268 -21.24 22.78 12.34
N ASP A 269 -20.31 23.60 11.84
CA ASP A 269 -20.26 25.03 12.20
C ASP A 269 -21.52 25.77 11.70
N TYR A 270 -21.99 25.47 10.48
CA TYR A 270 -23.15 26.12 9.86
C TYR A 270 -24.43 25.85 10.64
N GLU A 271 -24.70 24.59 10.99
CA GLU A 271 -25.91 24.22 11.74
C GLU A 271 -25.94 24.89 13.12
N GLU A 272 -24.79 25.01 13.80
CA GLU A 272 -24.68 25.68 15.11
C GLU A 272 -25.02 27.17 15.02
N TYR A 273 -24.49 27.86 14.00
CA TYR A 273 -24.78 29.26 13.79
C TYR A 273 -26.18 29.51 13.23
N GLU A 274 -26.74 28.56 12.48
CA GLU A 274 -28.12 28.62 12.01
C GLU A 274 -29.12 28.47 13.16
N GLU A 275 -28.91 27.51 14.07
CA GLU A 275 -29.69 27.37 15.30
C GLU A 275 -29.63 28.66 16.13
N LYS A 276 -28.42 29.17 16.37
CA LYS A 276 -28.23 30.45 17.09
C LYS A 276 -28.98 31.58 16.40
N ARG A 277 -28.90 31.71 15.07
CA ARG A 277 -29.62 32.73 14.32
C ARG A 277 -31.14 32.61 14.52
N ASN A 278 -31.66 31.40 14.53
CA ASN A 278 -33.08 31.13 14.74
C ASN A 278 -33.51 31.46 16.18
N GLU A 279 -32.65 31.27 17.17
CA GLU A 279 -32.92 31.55 18.59
C GLU A 279 -32.74 33.03 18.97
N THR A 280 -31.63 33.65 18.56
CA THR A 280 -31.23 35.01 18.98
C THR A 280 -31.53 36.09 17.94
N GLY A 281 -32.02 35.70 16.76
CA GLY A 281 -32.33 36.61 15.65
C GLY A 281 -31.12 37.31 15.03
N SER A 282 -29.90 37.01 15.50
CA SER A 282 -28.67 37.66 15.07
C SER A 282 -27.46 36.75 15.23
N VAL A 283 -26.53 36.85 14.29
CA VAL A 283 -25.21 36.19 14.31
C VAL A 283 -24.14 37.25 14.12
N THR A 284 -22.94 36.99 14.66
CA THR A 284 -21.82 37.90 14.51
C THR A 284 -21.28 37.88 13.08
N TYR A 285 -20.53 38.92 12.69
CA TYR A 285 -19.89 38.98 11.38
C TYR A 285 -18.96 37.77 11.11
N GLU A 286 -18.24 37.26 12.13
CA GLU A 286 -17.40 36.07 11.98
C GLU A 286 -18.23 34.80 11.75
N GLU A 287 -19.37 34.67 12.42
CA GLU A 287 -20.30 33.54 12.27
C GLU A 287 -20.94 33.54 10.88
N GLU A 288 -21.45 34.69 10.43
CA GLU A 288 -21.98 34.90 9.07
C GLU A 288 -20.93 34.53 8.00
N ALA A 289 -19.67 34.94 8.18
CA ALA A 289 -18.58 34.59 7.28
C ALA A 289 -18.29 33.07 7.27
N ASN A 290 -18.40 32.39 8.42
CA ASN A 290 -18.24 30.94 8.50
C ASN A 290 -19.40 30.19 7.82
N MET A 291 -20.64 30.69 7.97
CA MET A 291 -21.81 30.13 7.27
C MET A 291 -21.66 30.29 5.76
N LYS A 292 -21.26 31.48 5.29
CA LYS A 292 -20.97 31.72 3.87
C LYS A 292 -19.87 30.79 3.36
N ALA A 293 -18.83 30.54 4.14
CA ALA A 293 -17.76 29.61 3.76
C ALA A 293 -18.27 28.16 3.56
N TYR A 294 -19.20 27.69 4.39
CA TYR A 294 -19.86 26.39 4.16
C TYR A 294 -20.64 26.40 2.84
N LEU A 295 -21.50 27.40 2.62
CA LEU A 295 -22.33 27.50 1.41
C LEU A 295 -21.48 27.53 0.13
N THR A 296 -20.37 28.26 0.14
CA THR A 296 -19.43 28.31 -0.99
C THR A 296 -18.76 26.95 -1.25
N ILE A 297 -18.29 26.25 -0.20
CA ILE A 297 -17.69 24.92 -0.35
C ILE A 297 -18.75 23.91 -0.86
N ASN A 298 -19.96 23.97 -0.33
CA ASN A 298 -21.06 23.11 -0.74
C ASN A 298 -21.41 23.31 -2.22
N SER A 299 -21.62 24.56 -2.64
CA SER A 299 -21.92 24.92 -4.03
C SER A 299 -20.81 24.51 -5.01
N LEU A 300 -19.54 24.72 -4.63
CA LEU A 300 -18.38 24.25 -5.39
C LEU A 300 -18.41 22.71 -5.58
N LEU A 301 -18.64 21.95 -4.51
CA LEU A 301 -18.60 20.49 -4.61
C LEU A 301 -19.82 19.94 -5.37
N VAL A 302 -21.01 20.51 -5.17
CA VAL A 302 -22.22 20.10 -5.91
C VAL A 302 -22.07 20.32 -7.42
N SER A 303 -21.39 21.39 -7.82
CA SER A 303 -21.16 21.70 -9.24
C SER A 303 -20.01 20.89 -9.86
N GLU A 304 -18.87 20.75 -9.16
CA GLU A 304 -17.65 20.19 -9.75
C GLU A 304 -17.48 18.67 -9.53
N LEU A 305 -17.97 18.13 -8.39
CA LEU A 305 -17.76 16.72 -8.05
C LEU A 305 -18.39 15.73 -9.06
N PRO A 306 -19.60 15.99 -9.63
CA PRO A 306 -20.15 15.14 -10.68
C PRO A 306 -19.25 15.06 -11.93
N THR A 307 -18.74 16.22 -12.37
CA THR A 307 -17.84 16.34 -13.52
C THR A 307 -16.53 15.62 -13.24
N PHE A 308 -15.95 15.84 -12.05
CA PHE A 308 -14.74 15.15 -11.61
C PHE A 308 -14.93 13.63 -11.63
N ASN A 309 -15.99 13.13 -11.00
CA ASN A 309 -16.29 11.69 -10.93
C ASN A 309 -16.45 11.07 -12.33
N HIS A 310 -17.10 11.77 -13.26
CA HIS A 310 -17.25 11.32 -14.63
C HIS A 310 -15.90 11.21 -15.36
N VAL A 311 -15.07 12.26 -15.28
CA VAL A 311 -13.76 12.30 -15.95
C VAL A 311 -12.81 11.27 -15.35
N ALA A 312 -12.76 11.13 -14.02
CA ALA A 312 -11.92 10.16 -13.33
C ALA A 312 -12.33 8.71 -13.67
N LEU A 313 -13.63 8.41 -13.75
CA LEU A 313 -14.11 7.10 -14.18
C LEU A 313 -13.73 6.80 -15.64
N LYS A 314 -13.86 7.78 -16.54
CA LYS A 314 -13.44 7.62 -17.94
C LYS A 314 -11.94 7.35 -18.04
N TRP A 315 -11.13 8.07 -17.27
CA TRP A 315 -9.68 7.86 -17.25
C TRP A 315 -9.32 6.47 -16.71
N LEU A 316 -9.94 6.05 -15.60
CA LEU A 316 -9.79 4.71 -15.05
C LEU A 316 -10.15 3.61 -16.08
N THR A 317 -11.23 3.82 -16.83
CA THR A 317 -11.65 2.91 -17.90
C THR A 317 -10.59 2.80 -19.00
N CYS A 318 -10.02 3.92 -19.46
CA CYS A 318 -8.94 3.92 -20.45
C CYS A 318 -7.69 3.18 -19.95
N ILE A 319 -7.34 3.33 -18.67
CA ILE A 319 -6.22 2.63 -18.03
C ILE A 319 -6.47 1.12 -18.04
N LEU A 320 -7.67 0.68 -17.65
CA LEU A 320 -8.05 -0.74 -17.68
C LEU A 320 -8.02 -1.31 -19.10
N CYS A 321 -8.54 -0.59 -20.10
CA CYS A 321 -8.45 -1.00 -21.50
C CYS A 321 -6.99 -1.12 -21.97
N SER A 322 -6.12 -0.21 -21.52
CA SER A 322 -4.69 -0.26 -21.82
C SER A 322 -4.04 -1.50 -21.20
N PHE A 323 -4.37 -1.80 -19.93
CA PHE A 323 -3.90 -3.01 -19.26
C PHE A 323 -4.30 -4.29 -20.01
N VAL A 324 -5.59 -4.43 -20.35
CA VAL A 324 -6.09 -5.60 -21.11
C VAL A 324 -5.42 -5.72 -22.48
N THR A 325 -5.20 -4.58 -23.15
CA THR A 325 -4.50 -4.56 -24.45
C THR A 325 -3.06 -5.03 -24.30
N LEU A 326 -2.35 -4.61 -23.25
CA LEU A 326 -0.98 -5.08 -22.97
C LEU A 326 -0.93 -6.58 -22.68
N GLN A 327 -1.90 -7.14 -21.96
CA GLN A 327 -1.97 -8.59 -21.74
C GLN A 327 -2.15 -9.34 -23.05
N ARG A 328 -3.05 -8.86 -23.92
CA ARG A 328 -3.28 -9.45 -25.23
C ARG A 328 -2.05 -9.35 -26.13
N ASP A 329 -1.38 -8.21 -26.15
CA ASP A 329 -0.16 -7.99 -26.91
C ASP A 329 0.95 -8.94 -26.45
N LEU A 330 1.14 -9.10 -25.13
CA LEU A 330 2.11 -10.03 -24.56
C LEU A 330 1.80 -11.47 -24.98
N ALA A 331 0.56 -11.92 -24.78
CA ALA A 331 0.16 -13.28 -25.15
C ALA A 331 0.37 -13.55 -26.65
N LYS A 332 0.03 -12.60 -27.51
CA LYS A 332 0.24 -12.71 -28.96
C LYS A 332 1.72 -12.79 -29.32
N GLN A 333 2.56 -11.95 -28.73
CA GLN A 333 4.01 -11.96 -28.99
C GLN A 333 4.65 -13.26 -28.52
N VAL A 334 4.33 -13.71 -27.30
CA VAL A 334 4.85 -14.97 -26.75
C VAL A 334 4.43 -16.16 -27.62
N LEU A 335 3.16 -16.21 -28.04
CA LEU A 335 2.67 -17.28 -28.91
C LEU A 335 3.39 -17.30 -30.26
N GLN A 336 3.54 -16.13 -30.89
CA GLN A 336 4.23 -16.03 -32.19
C GLN A 336 5.69 -16.49 -32.11
N GLU A 337 6.41 -16.13 -31.04
CA GLU A 337 7.78 -16.61 -30.83
C GLU A 337 7.84 -18.10 -30.53
N ALA A 338 6.91 -18.60 -29.71
CA ALA A 338 6.82 -20.02 -29.38
C ALA A 338 6.54 -20.86 -30.63
N GLU A 339 5.61 -20.45 -31.50
CA GLU A 339 5.30 -21.14 -32.76
C GLU A 339 6.53 -21.18 -33.69
N GLY A 340 7.31 -20.10 -33.76
CA GLY A 340 8.55 -20.04 -34.55
C GLY A 340 9.64 -20.98 -34.05
N GLU A 341 9.77 -21.16 -32.74
CA GLU A 341 10.75 -22.08 -32.12
C GLU A 341 10.25 -23.54 -32.13
N ILE A 342 8.94 -23.78 -31.97
CA ILE A 342 8.33 -25.12 -32.05
C ILE A 342 8.49 -25.71 -33.46
N ALA A 343 8.40 -24.89 -34.51
CA ALA A 343 8.64 -25.34 -35.88
C ALA A 343 10.06 -25.93 -36.09
N GLN A 344 11.02 -25.56 -35.25
CA GLN A 344 12.39 -26.07 -35.30
C GLN A 344 12.56 -27.39 -34.52
N LEU A 345 11.57 -27.80 -33.71
CA LEU A 345 11.64 -29.05 -32.96
C LEU A 345 11.41 -30.25 -33.90
N PRO A 346 12.23 -31.31 -33.79
CA PRO A 346 12.10 -32.50 -34.64
C PRO A 346 10.72 -33.18 -34.50
N HIS A 347 10.05 -32.99 -33.36
CA HIS A 347 8.75 -33.58 -33.06
C HIS A 347 7.56 -32.66 -33.37
N GLY A 348 7.79 -31.39 -33.76
CA GLY A 348 6.71 -30.42 -34.03
C GLY A 348 5.81 -30.79 -35.22
N HIS A 349 6.22 -31.76 -36.02
CA HIS A 349 5.50 -32.25 -37.21
C HIS A 349 4.69 -33.53 -36.94
N LEU A 350 4.82 -34.12 -35.74
CA LEU A 350 4.11 -35.34 -35.36
C LEU A 350 2.64 -35.04 -35.04
N SER A 351 1.75 -35.96 -35.40
CA SER A 351 0.38 -35.90 -34.88
C SER A 351 0.38 -36.13 -33.36
N ALA A 352 -0.64 -35.63 -32.66
CA ALA A 352 -0.74 -35.79 -31.19
C ALA A 352 -0.65 -37.27 -30.75
N THR A 353 -1.24 -38.18 -31.53
CA THR A 353 -1.20 -39.61 -31.25
C THR A 353 0.20 -40.20 -31.40
N GLU A 354 0.93 -39.81 -32.44
CA GLU A 354 2.31 -40.27 -32.68
C GLU A 354 3.28 -39.69 -31.64
N PHE A 355 3.10 -38.42 -31.28
CA PHE A 355 3.86 -37.78 -30.22
C PHE A 355 3.71 -38.52 -28.88
N TRP A 356 2.47 -38.78 -28.44
CA TRP A 356 2.24 -39.49 -27.17
C TRP A 356 2.75 -40.93 -27.20
N LYS A 357 2.64 -41.61 -28.36
CA LYS A 357 3.21 -42.96 -28.52
C LYS A 357 4.74 -42.93 -28.37
N MET A 358 5.41 -41.95 -28.97
CA MET A 358 6.85 -41.75 -28.81
C MET A 358 7.21 -41.48 -27.34
N VAL A 359 6.53 -40.55 -26.67
CA VAL A 359 6.79 -40.22 -25.25
C VAL A 359 6.65 -41.46 -24.36
N MET A 360 5.56 -42.22 -24.52
CA MET A 360 5.35 -43.44 -23.73
C MET A 360 6.44 -44.48 -23.97
N ASN A 361 6.87 -44.68 -25.22
CA ASN A 361 7.96 -45.60 -25.54
C ASN A 361 9.29 -45.14 -24.91
N THR A 362 9.61 -43.85 -24.97
CA THR A 362 10.83 -43.30 -24.36
C THR A 362 10.82 -43.45 -22.84
N LEU A 363 9.68 -43.18 -22.19
CA LEU A 363 9.54 -43.36 -20.74
C LEU A 363 9.69 -44.84 -20.34
N GLN A 364 9.09 -45.75 -21.10
CA GLN A 364 9.19 -47.18 -20.82
C GLN A 364 10.62 -47.69 -21.01
N GLN A 365 11.32 -47.21 -22.04
CA GLN A 365 12.74 -47.52 -22.23
C GLN A 365 13.62 -46.99 -21.08
N ALA A 366 13.32 -45.80 -20.56
CA ALA A 366 14.02 -45.24 -19.40
C ALA A 366 13.73 -46.06 -18.13
N GLU A 367 12.48 -46.50 -17.93
CA GLU A 367 12.07 -47.37 -16.82
C GLU A 367 12.83 -48.71 -16.88
N ASP A 368 12.91 -49.33 -18.06
CA ASP A 368 13.65 -50.58 -18.28
C ASP A 368 15.15 -50.40 -17.99
N GLN A 369 15.74 -49.26 -18.37
CA GLN A 369 17.14 -48.94 -18.06
C GLN A 369 17.35 -48.77 -16.55
N LEU A 370 16.44 -48.09 -15.86
CA LEU A 370 16.48 -47.90 -14.40
C LEU A 370 16.35 -49.23 -13.67
N TYR A 371 15.43 -50.09 -14.12
CA TYR A 371 15.24 -51.42 -13.56
C TYR A 371 16.47 -52.31 -13.79
N SER A 372 17.07 -52.23 -14.97
CA SER A 372 18.34 -52.90 -15.29
C SER A 372 19.50 -52.40 -14.40
N LEU A 373 19.59 -51.09 -14.17
CA LEU A 373 20.59 -50.49 -13.28
C LEU A 373 20.38 -50.96 -11.83
N GLN A 374 19.14 -50.94 -11.35
CA GLN A 374 18.78 -51.41 -10.00
C GLN A 374 19.19 -52.88 -9.82
N LYS A 375 18.87 -53.74 -10.78
CA LYS A 375 19.23 -55.16 -10.76
C LYS A 375 20.75 -55.38 -10.74
N LYS A 376 21.51 -54.56 -11.49
CA LYS A 376 22.98 -54.58 -11.44
C LYS A 376 23.50 -54.14 -10.07
N PHE A 377 22.89 -53.14 -9.46
CA PHE A 377 23.26 -52.66 -8.13
C PHE A 377 23.00 -53.73 -7.05
N ASP A 378 21.86 -54.40 -7.12
CA ASP A 378 21.48 -55.51 -6.22
C ASP A 378 22.43 -56.72 -6.34
N THR A 379 23.02 -56.94 -7.51
CA THR A 379 24.05 -58.00 -7.68
C THR A 379 25.44 -57.64 -7.15
N VAL A 380 25.75 -56.35 -6.98
CA VAL A 380 27.08 -55.86 -6.56
C VAL A 380 27.14 -55.55 -5.07
N LEU A 381 26.02 -55.21 -4.43
CA LEU A 381 25.95 -55.04 -2.98
C LEU A 381 25.61 -56.38 -2.29
N PRO A 382 26.46 -56.89 -1.38
CA PRO A 382 26.05 -58.01 -0.54
C PRO A 382 24.89 -57.57 0.35
N ASN A 383 23.82 -58.39 0.41
CA ASN A 383 22.72 -58.22 1.36
C ASN A 383 23.28 -57.93 2.77
N PRO A 384 22.77 -56.94 3.52
CA PRO A 384 23.21 -56.70 4.88
C PRO A 384 22.87 -57.92 5.73
N VAL A 385 23.85 -58.81 5.91
CA VAL A 385 23.76 -59.90 6.87
C VAL A 385 23.74 -59.24 8.24
N VAL A 386 22.55 -59.15 8.84
CA VAL A 386 22.40 -58.83 10.26
C VAL A 386 23.01 -60.01 11.02
N GLN A 387 24.30 -59.93 11.34
CA GLN A 387 24.93 -60.90 12.23
C GLN A 387 24.36 -60.70 13.65
N PRO A 388 23.87 -61.76 14.32
CA PRO A 388 23.47 -61.68 15.72
C PRO A 388 24.67 -61.22 16.55
N LEU A 389 24.47 -60.23 17.43
CA LEU A 389 25.51 -59.75 18.34
C LEU A 389 25.96 -60.90 19.24
N SER A 390 27.26 -61.04 19.47
CA SER A 390 27.74 -62.01 20.45
C SER A 390 27.24 -61.64 21.85
N SER A 391 26.99 -62.62 22.72
CA SER A 391 26.48 -62.39 24.09
C SER A 391 27.37 -61.44 24.92
N ALA A 392 28.66 -61.30 24.57
CA ALA A 392 29.57 -60.32 25.16
C ALA A 392 29.28 -58.88 24.68
N GLU A 393 28.98 -58.69 23.40
CA GLU A 393 28.71 -57.37 22.83
C GLU A 393 27.30 -56.87 23.19
N GLU A 394 26.33 -57.76 23.39
CA GLU A 394 25.00 -57.41 23.93
C GLU A 394 25.09 -56.81 25.34
N LYS A 395 25.91 -57.40 26.23
CA LYS A 395 26.14 -56.86 27.58
C LYS A 395 26.80 -55.48 27.53
N LYS A 396 27.74 -55.29 26.60
CA LYS A 396 28.43 -54.02 26.39
C LYS A 396 27.52 -52.95 25.78
N ALA A 397 26.64 -53.35 24.86
CA ALA A 397 25.59 -52.50 24.30
C ALA A 397 24.62 -52.01 25.37
N LEU A 398 24.16 -52.90 26.26
CA LEU A 398 23.33 -52.55 27.43
C LEU A 398 24.04 -51.57 28.38
N LEU A 399 25.35 -51.76 28.61
CA LEU A 399 26.13 -50.87 29.47
C LEU A 399 26.28 -49.47 28.86
N LEU A 400 26.58 -49.39 27.56
CA LEU A 400 26.67 -48.12 26.83
C LEU A 400 25.30 -47.45 26.67
N LEU A 401 24.24 -48.23 26.46
CA LEU A 401 22.85 -47.78 26.39
C LEU A 401 22.43 -47.10 27.69
N ASN A 402 22.69 -47.73 28.83
CA ASN A 402 22.39 -47.17 30.15
C ASN A 402 23.21 -45.90 30.45
N ARG A 403 24.42 -45.79 29.90
CA ARG A 403 25.33 -44.67 30.18
C ARG A 403 25.09 -43.43 29.30
N HIS A 404 24.69 -43.63 28.04
CA HIS A 404 24.64 -42.55 27.04
C HIS A 404 23.29 -42.39 26.33
N GLY A 405 22.37 -43.35 26.51
CA GLY A 405 21.05 -43.38 25.87
C GLY A 405 21.04 -44.04 24.48
N PRO A 406 19.85 -44.45 23.97
CA PRO A 406 19.70 -45.22 22.73
C PRO A 406 20.14 -44.46 21.48
N ASP A 407 19.99 -43.15 21.47
CA ASP A 407 20.24 -42.32 20.29
C ASP A 407 21.71 -42.14 19.93
N LYS A 408 22.60 -42.60 20.80
CA LYS A 408 24.05 -42.41 20.65
C LYS A 408 24.80 -43.70 20.33
N LEU A 409 24.11 -44.81 20.03
CA LEU A 409 24.77 -46.10 19.74
C LEU A 409 25.07 -46.28 18.25
N TYR A 410 26.30 -46.69 17.96
CA TYR A 410 26.79 -46.96 16.62
C TYR A 410 27.52 -48.31 16.58
N GLN A 411 27.37 -49.02 15.47
CA GLN A 411 28.11 -50.24 15.16
C GLN A 411 29.22 -49.95 14.15
N VAL A 412 30.39 -50.52 14.39
CA VAL A 412 31.54 -50.42 13.49
C VAL A 412 31.30 -51.29 12.25
N THR A 413 31.28 -50.68 11.07
CA THR A 413 30.94 -51.36 9.80
C THR A 413 32.13 -52.01 9.11
N SER A 414 33.36 -51.64 9.49
CA SER A 414 34.62 -52.19 8.96
C SER A 414 35.73 -52.04 10.00
N ASP A 415 36.73 -52.92 9.99
CA ASP A 415 37.85 -52.84 10.94
C ASP A 415 38.56 -51.48 10.89
N THR A 416 38.87 -50.95 12.07
CA THR A 416 39.66 -49.74 12.25
C THR A 416 40.97 -50.12 12.91
N SER A 417 42.06 -49.58 12.40
CA SER A 417 43.39 -49.64 13.03
C SER A 417 43.76 -48.22 13.44
N GLY A 418 43.94 -47.97 14.73
CA GLY A 418 44.36 -46.67 15.23
C GLY A 418 45.79 -46.37 14.79
N CYS A 419 45.99 -45.29 14.02
CA CYS A 419 47.31 -44.89 13.53
C CYS A 419 47.81 -43.58 14.16
N LYS A 420 46.95 -42.83 14.87
CA LYS A 420 47.29 -41.58 15.55
C LYS A 420 47.03 -41.68 17.06
N GLU A 421 47.59 -40.73 17.81
CA GLU A 421 47.38 -40.62 19.25
C GLU A 421 45.88 -40.57 19.57
N MET A 422 45.45 -41.47 20.47
CA MET A 422 44.05 -41.69 20.87
C MET A 422 43.10 -42.26 19.80
N ASP A 423 43.58 -42.72 18.63
CA ASP A 423 42.73 -43.45 17.68
C ASP A 423 42.47 -44.89 18.17
N LEU A 424 41.23 -45.36 18.01
CA LEU A 424 40.84 -46.69 18.46
C LEU A 424 40.99 -47.74 17.34
N THR A 425 41.57 -48.88 17.72
CA THR A 425 41.55 -50.10 16.91
C THR A 425 40.32 -50.92 17.26
N LEU A 426 39.33 -50.96 16.37
CA LEU A 426 38.05 -51.62 16.57
C LEU A 426 37.80 -52.63 15.46
N GLN A 427 37.13 -53.71 15.79
CA GLN A 427 36.74 -54.74 14.83
C GLN A 427 35.31 -54.49 14.34
N ARG A 428 35.04 -54.88 13.11
CA ARG A 428 33.69 -54.86 12.51
C ARG A 428 32.72 -55.60 13.44
N GLY A 429 31.58 -54.97 13.68
CA GLY A 429 30.51 -55.51 14.52
C GLY A 429 30.52 -55.00 15.97
N GLN A 430 31.59 -54.34 16.44
CA GLN A 430 31.64 -53.77 17.79
C GLN A 430 30.72 -52.55 17.94
N ILE A 431 30.17 -52.37 19.15
CA ILE A 431 29.26 -51.27 19.50
C ILE A 431 30.01 -50.21 20.30
N VAL A 432 29.82 -48.95 19.91
CA VAL A 432 30.38 -47.76 20.55
C VAL A 432 29.30 -46.71 20.77
N ALA A 433 29.48 -45.86 21.78
CA ALA A 433 28.63 -44.69 22.00
C ALA A 433 29.31 -43.43 21.44
N PHE A 434 28.56 -42.65 20.66
CA PHE A 434 28.99 -41.37 20.13
C PHE A 434 29.01 -40.30 21.22
N LEU A 435 30.13 -39.58 21.33
CA LEU A 435 30.27 -38.47 22.27
C LEU A 435 30.35 -37.12 21.54
N HIS A 436 31.25 -37.00 20.56
CA HIS A 436 31.52 -35.72 19.90
C HIS A 436 31.96 -35.89 18.43
N GLY A 437 31.51 -34.98 17.56
CA GLY A 437 31.65 -35.07 16.10
C GLY A 437 32.95 -34.53 15.50
N MET A 438 33.91 -34.13 16.34
CA MET A 438 35.22 -33.62 15.90
C MET A 438 36.29 -33.85 16.97
N ASP A 439 37.57 -33.74 16.59
CA ASP A 439 38.68 -33.75 17.55
C ASP A 439 38.94 -32.38 18.20
N THR A 440 39.86 -32.32 19.16
CA THR A 440 40.25 -31.07 19.86
C THR A 440 40.86 -30.01 18.94
N LYS A 441 41.18 -30.36 17.69
CA LYS A 441 41.68 -29.46 16.64
C LYS A 441 40.60 -29.15 15.58
N GLY A 442 39.35 -29.55 15.79
CA GLY A 442 38.21 -29.26 14.93
C GLY A 442 38.04 -30.20 13.72
N ASN A 443 38.75 -31.33 13.68
CA ASN A 443 38.66 -32.26 12.55
C ASN A 443 37.39 -33.13 12.63
N THR A 444 36.44 -32.90 11.72
CA THR A 444 35.14 -33.61 11.65
C THR A 444 35.24 -35.05 11.16
N ASN A 445 36.39 -35.48 10.63
CA ASN A 445 36.66 -36.87 10.23
C ASN A 445 37.15 -37.76 11.38
N ARG A 446 37.19 -37.23 12.61
CA ARG A 446 37.60 -37.93 13.84
C ARG A 446 36.54 -37.74 14.91
N TRP A 447 35.62 -38.70 15.02
CA TRP A 447 34.58 -38.68 16.03
C TRP A 447 35.06 -39.32 17.31
N LEU A 448 34.85 -38.64 18.44
CA LEU A 448 35.15 -39.19 19.75
C LEU A 448 34.06 -40.17 20.14
N VAL A 449 34.45 -41.42 20.37
CA VAL A 449 33.54 -42.50 20.73
C VAL A 449 33.99 -43.20 22.01
N ASP A 450 33.02 -43.84 22.66
CA ASP A 450 33.19 -44.56 23.91
C ASP A 450 32.92 -46.05 23.70
N THR A 451 33.91 -46.87 23.99
CA THR A 451 33.82 -48.34 23.85
C THR A 451 33.32 -49.03 25.12
N GLY A 452 32.98 -48.29 26.19
CA GLY A 452 32.64 -48.84 27.50
C GLY A 452 33.86 -49.03 28.41
N GLY A 453 35.07 -48.81 27.87
CA GLY A 453 36.34 -48.68 28.59
C GLY A 453 37.11 -47.45 28.11
N PRO A 454 38.14 -47.60 27.25
CA PRO A 454 38.87 -46.47 26.69
C PRO A 454 38.01 -45.64 25.72
N ARG A 455 38.18 -44.32 25.78
CA ARG A 455 37.62 -43.36 24.82
C ARG A 455 38.68 -42.96 23.82
N GLY A 456 38.29 -42.78 22.57
CA GLY A 456 39.20 -42.38 21.51
C GLY A 456 38.47 -42.13 20.20
N TYR A 457 39.23 -41.88 19.14
CA TYR A 457 38.71 -41.36 17.88
C TYR A 457 38.51 -42.46 16.84
N VAL A 458 37.42 -42.34 16.07
CA VAL A 458 37.07 -43.22 14.95
C VAL A 458 36.50 -42.38 13.79
N SER A 459 36.71 -42.81 12.55
CA SER A 459 36.17 -42.12 11.38
C SER A 459 34.66 -42.35 11.22
N PRO A 460 33.86 -41.30 10.98
CA PRO A 460 32.39 -41.41 10.88
C PRO A 460 31.91 -42.35 9.77
N GLY A 461 32.60 -42.39 8.62
CA GLY A 461 32.23 -43.30 7.51
C GLY A 461 32.34 -44.79 7.83
N LYS A 462 32.92 -45.15 8.98
CA LYS A 462 33.03 -46.54 9.47
C LYS A 462 32.03 -46.86 10.58
N LEU A 463 31.08 -45.97 10.85
CA LEU A 463 30.08 -46.11 11.90
C LEU A 463 28.68 -46.06 11.29
N GLN A 464 27.82 -46.98 11.71
CA GLN A 464 26.41 -47.01 11.33
C GLN A 464 25.55 -46.98 12.60
N ARG A 465 24.54 -46.10 12.62
CA ARG A 465 23.65 -45.97 13.78
C ARG A 465 22.91 -47.27 14.03
N CYS A 466 23.00 -47.78 15.25
CA CYS A 466 22.41 -49.05 15.65
C CYS A 466 21.17 -48.80 16.50
N HIS A 467 20.03 -49.32 16.07
CA HIS A 467 18.81 -49.33 16.89
C HIS A 467 18.75 -50.64 17.68
N TYR A 468 19.34 -50.66 18.87
CA TYR A 468 19.27 -51.82 19.75
C TYR A 468 17.96 -51.82 20.53
N ILE A 469 17.06 -52.79 20.24
CA ILE A 469 15.80 -53.01 20.97
C ILE A 469 15.99 -54.26 21.85
N PRO A 470 16.00 -54.15 23.18
CA PRO A 470 16.16 -55.32 24.05
C PRO A 470 14.94 -56.26 23.92
N ASN A 471 15.19 -57.54 23.66
CA ASN A 471 14.23 -58.65 23.62
C ASN A 471 13.09 -58.57 22.57
N GLN A 472 13.31 -59.17 21.40
CA GLN A 472 12.24 -59.85 20.66
C GLN A 472 12.63 -61.31 20.40
N LYS A 473 11.83 -62.24 20.93
CA LYS A 473 11.86 -63.66 20.56
C LYS A 473 11.54 -63.81 19.05
N PRO A 474 12.13 -64.78 18.35
CA PRO A 474 11.91 -64.96 16.92
C PRO A 474 10.46 -65.36 16.67
N ARG A 475 9.69 -64.50 15.99
CA ARG A 475 8.41 -64.91 15.39
C ARG A 475 8.69 -65.41 13.97
N THR A 476 8.33 -66.66 13.75
CA THR A 476 8.25 -67.35 12.46
C THR A 476 7.42 -66.55 11.45
N PRO A 477 7.81 -66.53 10.15
CA PRO A 477 7.03 -65.86 9.12
C PRO A 477 5.80 -66.70 8.79
N THR A 478 4.62 -66.15 9.04
CA THR A 478 3.38 -66.65 8.42
C THR A 478 2.98 -65.65 7.35
N LEU A 479 2.93 -66.07 6.09
CA LEU A 479 2.39 -65.29 4.98
C LEU A 479 0.90 -65.00 5.24
N PRO A 480 0.43 -63.82 4.78
CA PRO A 480 -0.79 -63.80 3.99
C PRO A 480 -0.55 -63.15 2.62
N GLN A 481 -0.98 -63.85 1.57
CA GLN A 481 -1.34 -63.28 0.28
C GLN A 481 -2.61 -62.41 0.44
N GLY A 482 -2.69 -61.31 -0.29
CA GLY A 482 -3.90 -60.50 -0.41
C GLY A 482 -3.64 -59.12 -1.02
N ASP A 483 -4.07 -58.96 -2.27
CA ASP A 483 -4.00 -57.79 -3.14
C ASP A 483 -4.38 -56.45 -2.49
N THR A 484 -3.64 -55.36 -2.75
CA THR A 484 -4.05 -54.18 -3.56
C THR A 484 -2.90 -53.17 -3.56
N ALA A 485 -2.42 -52.75 -4.74
CA ALA A 485 -1.32 -51.82 -4.89
C ALA A 485 -1.75 -50.36 -4.65
N GLY A 486 -1.51 -49.85 -3.43
CA GLY A 486 -1.45 -48.43 -3.12
C GLY A 486 -0.08 -48.09 -2.56
N LYS A 487 0.85 -47.62 -3.40
CA LYS A 487 2.18 -47.17 -2.97
C LYS A 487 2.05 -45.84 -2.21
N MET A 488 2.00 -45.93 -0.88
CA MET A 488 2.16 -44.80 0.02
C MET A 488 3.64 -44.68 0.39
N HIS A 489 4.34 -43.72 -0.23
CA HIS A 489 5.71 -43.36 0.17
C HIS A 489 5.70 -42.62 1.51
N PRO A 490 6.65 -42.87 2.44
CA PRO A 490 6.75 -42.11 3.68
C PRO A 490 7.23 -40.69 3.40
N ALA A 491 6.44 -39.70 3.83
CA ALA A 491 6.78 -38.28 3.75
C ALA A 491 7.99 -37.94 4.64
N TYR A 492 8.95 -37.22 4.06
CA TYR A 492 10.00 -36.52 4.81
C TYR A 492 9.36 -35.36 5.59
N ASN A 493 9.28 -35.47 6.92
CA ASN A 493 8.91 -34.36 7.79
C ASN A 493 10.12 -33.45 8.04
N PHE A 494 10.01 -32.18 7.65
CA PHE A 494 10.91 -31.11 8.07
C PHE A 494 10.64 -30.73 9.54
N TYR A 495 11.72 -30.53 10.31
CA TYR A 495 11.67 -30.12 11.71
C TYR A 495 11.22 -28.65 11.87
N GLN A 496 10.19 -28.42 12.69
CA GLN A 496 9.88 -27.10 13.27
C GLN A 496 10.71 -26.89 14.54
N THR A 497 11.36 -25.74 14.65
CA THR A 497 11.99 -25.25 15.89
C THR A 497 10.98 -24.49 16.77
N PRO A 498 10.99 -24.66 18.11
CA PRO A 498 10.17 -23.86 19.01
C PRO A 498 10.87 -22.55 19.41
N ASN A 499 10.18 -21.42 19.25
CA ASN A 499 10.60 -20.12 19.80
C ASN A 499 10.23 -20.01 21.30
N PRO A 500 11.10 -19.43 22.15
CA PRO A 500 10.76 -19.11 23.55
C PRO A 500 9.93 -17.82 23.65
N PRO A 501 9.09 -17.67 24.70
CA PRO A 501 8.27 -16.48 24.90
C PRO A 501 9.10 -15.32 25.45
N VAL A 502 9.03 -14.17 24.79
CA VAL A 502 9.63 -12.91 25.27
C VAL A 502 8.57 -12.16 26.08
N HIS A 503 8.77 -12.05 27.39
CA HIS A 503 8.00 -11.15 28.24
C HIS A 503 8.58 -9.73 28.15
N PHE A 504 7.82 -8.79 27.59
CA PHE A 504 8.11 -7.37 27.68
C PHE A 504 7.30 -6.76 28.84
N SER A 505 7.98 -6.22 29.85
CA SER A 505 7.38 -5.33 30.85
C SER A 505 7.24 -3.92 30.26
N THR A 506 5.99 -3.49 30.00
CA THR A 506 5.67 -2.16 29.47
C THR A 506 5.90 -1.05 30.50
N PRO A 507 6.47 0.10 30.11
CA PRO A 507 6.55 1.28 30.98
C PRO A 507 5.14 1.87 31.23
N VAL A 508 4.85 2.21 32.49
CA VAL A 508 3.60 2.86 32.88
C VAL A 508 3.61 4.31 32.38
N LEU A 509 2.87 4.60 31.31
CA LEU A 509 2.67 5.93 30.78
C LEU A 509 1.51 6.60 31.55
N GLN A 510 1.76 7.78 32.14
CA GLN A 510 0.70 8.57 32.79
C GLN A 510 0.12 9.56 31.79
N VAL A 511 -1.21 9.68 31.74
CA VAL A 511 -1.90 10.63 30.84
C VAL A 511 -2.34 11.85 31.65
N ILE A 512 -2.00 13.05 31.17
CA ILE A 512 -2.40 14.33 31.76
C ILE A 512 -3.18 15.19 30.76
N ALA A 513 -4.03 16.08 31.25
CA ALA A 513 -4.70 17.08 30.43
C ALA A 513 -3.71 18.19 30.06
N ALA A 514 -3.34 18.33 28.80
CA ALA A 514 -2.48 19.42 28.31
C ALA A 514 -3.19 20.79 28.33
N TYR A 515 -4.53 20.79 28.21
CA TYR A 515 -5.36 22.00 28.18
C TYR A 515 -6.64 21.79 29.00
N ALA A 516 -7.23 22.89 29.47
CA ALA A 516 -8.53 22.84 30.15
C ALA A 516 -9.67 22.57 29.14
N PHE A 517 -10.65 21.76 29.55
CA PHE A 517 -11.82 21.39 28.75
C PHE A 517 -13.10 21.51 29.61
N THR A 518 -14.16 22.07 29.06
CA THR A 518 -15.46 22.21 29.73
C THR A 518 -16.47 21.35 29.01
N ALA A 519 -17.08 20.41 29.75
CA ALA A 519 -18.11 19.51 29.25
C ALA A 519 -19.35 20.28 28.78
N ARG A 520 -19.90 19.86 27.65
CA ARG A 520 -21.07 20.47 26.99
C ARG A 520 -22.29 19.56 27.00
N SER A 521 -22.11 18.29 27.37
CA SER A 521 -23.18 17.32 27.52
C SER A 521 -22.97 16.46 28.78
N ASN A 522 -24.00 15.72 29.17
CA ASN A 522 -23.96 14.79 30.30
C ASN A 522 -23.07 13.55 30.06
N GLN A 523 -22.55 13.36 28.84
CA GLN A 523 -21.64 12.26 28.51
C GLN A 523 -20.16 12.71 28.44
N GLU A 524 -19.90 14.01 28.59
CA GLU A 524 -18.56 14.62 28.62
C GLU A 524 -18.12 14.92 30.05
N VAL A 525 -16.81 14.96 30.32
CA VAL A 525 -16.25 15.36 31.63
C VAL A 525 -15.30 16.54 31.49
N SER A 526 -15.36 17.50 32.42
CA SER A 526 -14.51 18.70 32.38
C SER A 526 -13.10 18.39 32.92
N LEU A 527 -12.07 19.00 32.30
CA LEU A 527 -10.66 18.85 32.68
C LEU A 527 -10.03 20.21 33.00
N GLN A 528 -9.09 20.24 33.94
CA GLN A 528 -8.17 21.35 34.15
C GLN A 528 -6.80 21.04 33.52
N ALA A 529 -6.11 22.07 33.00
CA ALA A 529 -4.76 21.88 32.47
C ALA A 529 -3.80 21.39 33.56
N GLY A 530 -3.00 20.37 33.25
CA GLY A 530 -2.11 19.67 34.18
C GLY A 530 -2.76 18.53 34.99
N GLN A 531 -4.07 18.30 34.85
CA GLN A 531 -4.78 17.29 35.64
C GLN A 531 -4.45 15.87 35.17
N SER A 532 -4.19 14.95 36.11
CA SER A 532 -4.00 13.52 35.78
C SER A 532 -5.32 12.87 35.39
N VAL A 533 -5.29 12.06 34.34
CA VAL A 533 -6.47 11.48 33.72
C VAL A 533 -6.26 9.98 33.52
N THR A 534 -7.22 9.14 33.91
CA THR A 534 -7.16 7.69 33.64
C THR A 534 -7.90 7.41 32.34
N VAL A 535 -7.20 6.95 31.30
CA VAL A 535 -7.84 6.56 30.04
C VAL A 535 -8.42 5.16 30.19
N LEU A 536 -9.75 5.05 30.13
CA LEU A 536 -10.47 3.78 30.16
C LEU A 536 -10.52 3.15 28.76
N GLU A 537 -10.88 3.93 27.75
CA GLU A 537 -10.90 3.50 26.35
C GLU A 537 -10.28 4.59 25.45
N PRO A 538 -9.29 4.27 24.59
CA PRO A 538 -8.65 5.24 23.71
C PRO A 538 -9.45 5.47 22.41
N HIS A 539 -10.76 5.27 22.45
CA HIS A 539 -11.68 5.54 21.37
C HIS A 539 -13.11 5.70 21.91
N ASP A 540 -14.02 6.22 21.09
CA ASP A 540 -15.47 6.18 21.37
C ASP A 540 -16.08 4.79 21.07
N LYS A 541 -17.40 4.66 21.28
CA LYS A 541 -18.14 3.40 21.02
C LYS A 541 -18.13 2.93 19.57
N LYS A 542 -17.73 3.79 18.61
CA LYS A 542 -17.62 3.47 17.18
C LYS A 542 -16.16 3.31 16.72
N GLY A 543 -15.20 3.39 17.63
CA GLY A 543 -13.77 3.22 17.34
C GLY A 543 -13.06 4.50 16.88
N SER A 544 -13.67 5.68 17.00
CA SER A 544 -13.01 6.95 16.69
C SER A 544 -11.93 7.26 17.73
N LYS A 545 -10.70 7.48 17.28
CA LYS A 545 -9.55 7.85 18.15
C LYS A 545 -9.54 9.34 18.56
N GLU A 546 -10.56 10.10 18.16
CA GLU A 546 -10.69 11.53 18.49
C GLU A 546 -11.26 11.76 19.90
N TRP A 547 -11.95 10.77 20.48
CA TRP A 547 -12.54 10.82 21.82
C TRP A 547 -12.03 9.66 22.66
N TYR A 548 -11.53 9.96 23.86
CA TYR A 548 -11.14 8.95 24.84
C TYR A 548 -12.17 8.95 25.95
N LEU A 549 -12.62 7.76 26.35
CA LEU A 549 -13.37 7.60 27.59
C LEU A 549 -12.38 7.69 28.73
N VAL A 550 -12.57 8.66 29.63
CA VAL A 550 -11.65 8.89 30.73
C VAL A 550 -12.37 8.96 32.06
N GLU A 551 -11.62 8.67 33.12
CA GLU A 551 -12.06 8.84 34.50
C GLU A 551 -11.19 9.89 35.19
N VAL A 552 -11.86 10.89 35.77
CA VAL A 552 -11.22 12.01 36.48
C VAL A 552 -12.04 12.33 37.73
N ASN A 553 -11.38 12.31 38.90
CA ASN A 553 -12.02 12.57 40.19
C ASN A 553 -13.29 11.74 40.45
N GLY A 554 -13.32 10.48 39.97
CA GLY A 554 -14.46 9.58 40.11
C GLY A 554 -15.63 9.83 39.14
N GLN A 555 -15.51 10.81 38.24
CA GLN A 555 -16.46 11.04 37.15
C GLN A 555 -15.94 10.43 35.86
N ARG A 556 -16.81 9.71 35.15
CA ARG A 556 -16.53 9.13 33.83
C ARG A 556 -17.20 9.94 32.75
N GLY A 557 -16.45 10.26 31.71
CA GLY A 557 -16.99 10.96 30.56
C GLY A 557 -15.99 11.00 29.42
N TYR A 558 -16.47 11.37 28.26
CA TYR A 558 -15.64 11.53 27.07
C TYR A 558 -14.88 12.85 27.11
N VAL A 559 -13.62 12.81 26.69
CA VAL A 559 -12.79 14.00 26.44
C VAL A 559 -12.06 13.87 25.10
N PRO A 560 -11.80 14.99 24.39
CA PRO A 560 -11.08 14.91 23.12
C PRO A 560 -9.63 14.48 23.34
N SER A 561 -9.14 13.52 22.56
CA SER A 561 -7.78 12.98 22.71
C SER A 561 -6.68 14.04 22.51
N SER A 562 -6.96 15.07 21.70
CA SER A 562 -6.06 16.22 21.48
C SER A 562 -5.81 17.11 22.70
N TYR A 563 -6.61 16.97 23.77
CA TYR A 563 -6.43 17.66 25.05
C TYR A 563 -5.59 16.84 26.04
N LEU A 564 -5.22 15.61 25.67
CA LEU A 564 -4.47 14.69 26.52
C LEU A 564 -3.02 14.59 26.04
N MET A 565 -2.10 14.41 26.98
CA MET A 565 -0.68 14.21 26.73
C MET A 565 -0.19 13.03 27.57
N MET A 566 0.59 12.14 26.97
CA MET A 566 1.30 11.09 27.68
C MET A 566 2.62 11.63 28.22
N VAL A 567 2.85 11.44 29.52
CA VAL A 567 4.09 11.82 30.21
C VAL A 567 4.69 10.55 30.81
N SER A 568 5.99 10.36 30.60
CA SER A 568 6.75 9.29 31.23
C SER A 568 6.85 9.56 32.73
N ALA A 569 6.39 8.62 33.57
CA ALA A 569 6.62 8.72 35.00
C ALA A 569 8.14 8.70 35.29
N PRO A 570 8.64 9.51 36.25
CA PRO A 570 10.03 9.43 36.66
C PRO A 570 10.33 8.03 37.23
N GLN A 571 11.30 7.33 36.63
CA GLN A 571 11.80 6.04 37.10
C GLN A 571 12.43 6.21 38.50
N PRO A 572 12.19 5.29 39.46
CA PRO A 572 12.96 5.28 40.70
C PRO A 572 14.45 5.02 40.40
N PRO A 573 15.38 5.59 41.18
CA PRO A 573 16.81 5.52 40.88
C PRO A 573 17.33 4.11 41.17
N GLY A 574 17.54 3.33 40.11
CA GLY A 574 18.24 2.06 40.23
C GLY A 574 17.91 1.11 39.11
N TRP A 575 18.67 1.22 38.02
CA TRP A 575 19.28 0.13 37.24
C TRP A 575 19.41 0.56 35.76
N VAL A 576 20.65 0.81 35.34
CA VAL A 576 21.02 1.04 33.95
C VAL A 576 21.23 -0.32 33.30
N SER A 577 20.44 -0.67 32.29
CA SER A 577 20.74 -1.78 31.39
C SER A 577 21.50 -1.28 30.15
N PRO A 578 22.43 -2.08 29.60
CA PRO A 578 23.39 -1.63 28.60
C PRO A 578 22.75 -1.50 27.22
N VAL A 579 23.12 -0.43 26.52
CA VAL A 579 22.76 -0.16 25.13
C VAL A 579 23.56 -1.09 24.22
N TYR A 580 22.89 -1.90 23.40
CA TYR A 580 23.49 -2.51 22.21
C TYR A 580 23.06 -1.74 20.95
N PRO A 581 24.01 -1.40 20.04
CA PRO A 581 23.72 -0.66 18.82
C PRO A 581 23.20 -1.60 17.73
N PHE A 582 22.11 -1.22 17.07
CA PHE A 582 21.76 -1.79 15.76
C PHE A 582 22.45 -0.98 14.65
N PRO A 583 23.03 -1.62 13.62
CA PRO A 583 23.38 -0.96 12.38
C PRO A 583 22.14 -0.79 11.50
N ALA A 584 22.07 0.34 10.79
CA ALA A 584 20.97 0.73 9.92
C ALA A 584 20.94 -0.06 8.60
N GLN A 585 19.73 -0.36 8.14
CA GLN A 585 19.29 -0.20 6.74
C GLN A 585 17.90 0.43 6.74
#